data_AF-A0A060QJN3-F1
#
_entry.id   AF-A0A060QJN3-F1
#
_cell.length_a   1.000
_cell.length_b   1.000
_cell.length_c   1.000
_cell.angle_alpha   90.00
_cell.angle_beta   90.00
_cell.angle_gamma   90.00
#
_symmetry.space_group_name_H-M   'P 1'
#
loop_
_entity.id
_entity.type
_entity.pdbx_description
1 polymer ?
#
loop_
_entity_poly.entity_id
_entity_poly.type
_entity_poly.pdbx_seq_one_letter_code
_entity_poly.pdbx_strand_id
1 'polypeptide(L)'
;MSIEGFSIEGWQCDERHPPLFTILLSDDGEHWLPIWTQPLHEPVTTKLFSAHFSRVYAARHIRIRMDGFSEFGFDRVQFITSPAAPPVQSVHDILSMCQNQASDSRVVFSTLFNESDAFLKQYIDNFLAYTAENVCLALNFPSDRQIPSYLTRISPRVHIFNGQVKREKWGHTLLVGHIESFEAARAVFPDFRYFATMASNGLMVRPFDLTAAILQLPLAARVPVACERAYELDQEVDPIEPTYHGTWMWHHLRNSEGFGNYLKTAMHLDRVSVTQIEGLFARREDWDLLQEKRAAITGLEKFFSFENFMAIEELLPTSVFNSVGSGEYTHICRVLWSGTRQATVDDLLEMVPHLPDHLCSVKWFDRSPVAQSTLAVTTDWGRALLTKAQNQEMTLNKFQETTLASKLVDRMHQAERFGPLTDRWWKKEQQGQCGFRWSMREVSCERQRIDLDIPAFRGNAASPAYLYMEATGQRVSCAISIYETDQGETALRLSCSAISEDGGPVSGVHLQGYLYLSGLQGSTVFRMTMRKDRCVPPDILSRTVFFDEYGYTVDYADRLERDHDMERHYFVREARRSDGQVWIGLPVFCNAIAEVTLAVGPNFKSSRNDLV
;
A
#
# COMPACT_ATOMS: atom_id res chain seq x y z
N MET A 1 -13.98 -40.51 1.37
CA MET A 1 -14.98 -40.15 2.39
C MET A 1 -15.81 -39.02 1.83
N SER A 2 -17.14 -39.03 2.01
CA SER A 2 -18.01 -37.92 1.59
C SER A 2 -18.09 -36.88 2.71
N ILE A 3 -17.61 -35.67 2.45
CA ILE A 3 -17.44 -34.60 3.45
C ILE A 3 -18.37 -33.45 3.09
N GLU A 4 -19.15 -32.98 4.06
CA GLU A 4 -20.13 -31.89 3.90
C GLU A 4 -19.90 -30.71 4.87
N GLY A 5 -18.91 -30.81 5.76
CA GLY A 5 -18.56 -29.74 6.68
C GLY A 5 -17.49 -30.13 7.68
N PHE A 6 -17.23 -29.27 8.64
CA PHE A 6 -16.29 -29.51 9.74
C PHE A 6 -16.67 -28.72 11.00
N SER A 7 -16.14 -29.15 12.14
CA SER A 7 -16.16 -28.43 13.40
C SER A 7 -14.79 -28.44 14.08
N ILE A 8 -14.45 -27.33 14.74
CA ILE A 8 -13.23 -27.14 15.53
C ILE A 8 -13.65 -26.83 16.96
N GLU A 9 -13.16 -27.62 17.91
CA GLU A 9 -13.39 -27.50 19.35
C GLU A 9 -12.13 -27.05 20.08
N GLY A 10 -12.29 -26.30 21.17
CA GLY A 10 -11.18 -25.84 22.00
C GLY A 10 -10.36 -24.73 21.35
N TRP A 11 -10.99 -23.95 20.47
CA TRP A 11 -10.31 -22.87 19.75
C TRP A 11 -9.65 -21.88 20.71
N GLN A 12 -8.34 -21.66 20.54
CA GLN A 12 -7.53 -20.68 21.25
C GLN A 12 -7.33 -19.48 20.33
N CYS A 13 -8.14 -18.44 20.51
CA CYS A 13 -8.13 -17.24 19.67
C CYS A 13 -7.69 -16.03 20.50
N ASP A 14 -6.83 -15.16 19.96
CA ASP A 14 -6.91 -13.75 20.36
C ASP A 14 -8.21 -13.20 19.75
N GLU A 15 -9.17 -12.80 20.58
CA GLU A 15 -10.45 -12.22 20.15
C GLU A 15 -10.28 -11.03 19.20
N ARG A 16 -9.10 -10.41 19.17
CA ARG A 16 -8.78 -9.29 18.29
C ARG A 16 -8.43 -9.70 16.85
N HIS A 17 -7.92 -10.92 16.64
CA HIS A 17 -7.45 -11.39 15.32
C HIS A 17 -7.60 -12.92 15.16
N PRO A 18 -8.78 -13.42 14.78
CA PRO A 18 -8.94 -14.83 14.48
C PRO A 18 -8.00 -15.27 13.34
N PRO A 19 -7.26 -16.38 13.48
CA PRO A 19 -6.37 -16.88 12.45
C PRO A 19 -7.17 -17.22 11.19
N LEU A 20 -6.80 -16.61 10.07
CA LEU A 20 -7.33 -16.99 8.76
C LEU A 20 -6.83 -18.40 8.43
N PHE A 21 -7.73 -19.30 8.03
CA PHE A 21 -7.35 -20.62 7.56
C PHE A 21 -8.28 -21.08 6.44
N THR A 22 -7.79 -22.04 5.67
CA THR A 22 -8.52 -22.64 4.55
C THR A 22 -8.59 -24.15 4.74
N ILE A 23 -9.76 -24.73 4.47
CA ILE A 23 -9.92 -26.18 4.36
C ILE A 23 -9.64 -26.58 2.91
N LEU A 24 -8.68 -27.50 2.74
CA LEU A 24 -8.33 -28.08 1.46
C LEU A 24 -8.62 -29.58 1.45
N LEU A 25 -9.12 -30.05 0.31
CA LEU A 25 -9.36 -31.45 0.04
C LEU A 25 -8.44 -31.98 -1.05
N SER A 26 -8.08 -33.26 -0.96
CA SER A 26 -7.27 -33.93 -1.98
C SER A 26 -7.62 -35.41 -2.12
N ASP A 27 -7.52 -35.94 -3.34
CA ASP A 27 -7.69 -37.36 -3.65
C ASP A 27 -6.36 -38.15 -3.53
N ASP A 28 -5.21 -37.48 -3.67
CA ASP A 28 -3.88 -38.10 -3.78
C ASP A 28 -2.85 -37.59 -2.74
N GLY A 29 -3.16 -36.50 -2.04
CA GLY A 29 -2.26 -35.84 -1.09
C GLY A 29 -1.29 -34.84 -1.73
N GLU A 30 -1.30 -34.72 -3.06
CA GLU A 30 -0.42 -33.86 -3.85
C GLU A 30 -1.18 -32.64 -4.40
N HIS A 31 -2.37 -32.85 -4.95
CA HIS A 31 -3.20 -31.81 -5.55
C HIS A 31 -4.33 -31.41 -4.60
N TRP A 32 -4.40 -30.12 -4.24
CA TRP A 32 -5.27 -29.63 -3.19
C TRP A 32 -6.30 -28.63 -3.71
N LEU A 33 -7.58 -28.88 -3.43
CA LEU A 33 -8.71 -28.01 -3.76
C LEU A 33 -9.14 -27.21 -2.52
N PRO A 34 -9.04 -25.87 -2.52
CA PRO A 34 -9.63 -25.05 -1.47
C PRO A 34 -11.15 -25.08 -1.57
N ILE A 35 -11.83 -25.58 -0.54
CA ILE A 35 -13.29 -25.72 -0.54
C ILE A 35 -13.99 -24.77 0.42
N TRP A 36 -13.25 -24.18 1.35
CA TRP A 36 -13.79 -23.29 2.35
C TRP A 36 -12.71 -22.40 2.92
N THR A 37 -13.03 -21.11 3.03
CA THR A 37 -12.22 -20.09 3.68
C THR A 37 -13.16 -18.93 4.02
N GLN A 38 -12.99 -18.30 5.19
CA GLN A 38 -13.81 -17.15 5.59
C GLN A 38 -12.94 -16.00 6.09
N PRO A 39 -13.34 -14.75 5.83
CA PRO A 39 -12.59 -13.57 6.28
C PRO A 39 -12.55 -13.41 7.79
N LEU A 40 -13.67 -13.74 8.44
CA LEU A 40 -13.84 -13.71 9.88
C LEU A 40 -14.54 -14.98 10.32
N HIS A 41 -14.05 -15.55 11.40
CA HIS A 41 -14.60 -16.75 11.98
C HIS A 41 -15.52 -16.34 13.13
N GLU A 42 -16.84 -16.48 12.95
CA GLU A 42 -17.82 -16.32 14.03
C GLU A 42 -17.99 -17.69 14.71
N PRO A 43 -17.39 -17.90 15.89
CA PRO A 43 -17.49 -19.19 16.53
C PRO A 43 -18.90 -19.34 17.16
N VAL A 44 -19.50 -20.52 16.99
CA VAL A 44 -20.83 -20.90 17.53
C VAL A 44 -20.89 -20.70 19.04
N THR A 45 -19.76 -20.94 19.72
CA THR A 45 -19.50 -20.53 21.12
C THR A 45 -18.06 -20.06 21.21
N THR A 46 -17.62 -19.49 22.34
CA THR A 46 -16.22 -19.02 22.52
C THR A 46 -15.13 -20.06 22.21
N LYS A 47 -15.46 -21.36 22.14
CA LYS A 47 -14.51 -22.45 21.85
C LYS A 47 -14.94 -23.40 20.73
N LEU A 48 -16.08 -23.17 20.07
CA LEU A 48 -16.58 -24.07 19.02
C LEU A 48 -16.81 -23.28 17.74
N PHE A 49 -16.18 -23.72 16.66
CA PHE A 49 -16.45 -23.25 15.31
C PHE A 49 -17.01 -24.41 14.48
N SER A 50 -17.98 -24.16 13.61
CA SER A 50 -18.52 -25.18 12.72
C SER A 50 -18.99 -24.57 11.42
N ALA A 51 -18.74 -25.24 10.30
CA ALA A 51 -19.18 -24.79 8.99
C ALA A 51 -19.63 -25.97 8.13
N HIS A 52 -20.70 -25.75 7.36
CA HIS A 52 -21.14 -26.65 6.30
C HIS A 52 -20.65 -26.11 4.95
N PHE A 53 -20.23 -27.02 4.09
CA PHE A 53 -19.85 -26.68 2.73
C PHE A 53 -21.10 -26.53 1.85
N SER A 54 -20.98 -25.71 0.81
CA SER A 54 -22.05 -25.53 -0.18
C SER A 54 -22.34 -26.80 -0.99
N ARG A 55 -21.42 -27.77 -0.97
CA ARG A 55 -21.47 -29.03 -1.71
C ARG A 55 -20.85 -30.16 -0.90
N VAL A 56 -21.21 -31.40 -1.25
CA VAL A 56 -20.58 -32.60 -0.71
C VAL A 56 -19.42 -33.00 -1.61
N TYR A 57 -18.25 -33.22 -1.01
CA TYR A 57 -17.03 -33.59 -1.73
C TYR A 57 -16.59 -35.01 -1.37
N ALA A 58 -16.04 -35.75 -2.34
CA ALA A 58 -15.23 -36.92 -2.02
C ALA A 58 -13.75 -36.56 -1.98
N ALA A 59 -13.11 -36.91 -0.88
CA ALA A 59 -11.67 -36.79 -0.72
C ALA A 59 -11.10 -37.94 0.10
N ARG A 60 -9.79 -38.14 0.00
CA ARG A 60 -9.00 -39.05 0.85
C ARG A 60 -8.19 -38.30 1.89
N HIS A 61 -7.76 -37.09 1.55
CA HIS A 61 -6.92 -36.25 2.39
C HIS A 61 -7.61 -34.91 2.66
N ILE A 62 -7.43 -34.41 3.87
CA ILE A 62 -7.93 -33.11 4.30
C ILE A 62 -6.76 -32.36 4.94
N ARG A 63 -6.62 -31.08 4.62
CA ARG A 63 -5.61 -30.19 5.17
C ARG A 63 -6.29 -28.92 5.67
N ILE A 64 -5.85 -28.46 6.83
CA ILE A 64 -6.17 -27.12 7.34
C ILE A 64 -4.90 -26.31 7.12
N ARG A 65 -4.92 -25.36 6.19
CA ARG A 65 -3.79 -24.47 5.93
C ARG A 65 -4.03 -23.16 6.65
N MET A 66 -3.05 -22.74 7.45
CA MET A 66 -3.07 -21.42 8.06
C MET A 66 -2.70 -20.37 7.02
N ASP A 67 -3.60 -19.41 6.83
CA ASP A 67 -3.54 -18.40 5.78
C ASP A 67 -3.38 -16.96 6.37
N GLY A 68 -3.11 -16.83 7.68
CA GLY A 68 -3.03 -15.53 8.39
C GLY A 68 -2.01 -15.46 9.55
N PHE A 69 -1.97 -14.30 10.22
CA PHE A 69 -0.99 -13.92 11.24
C PHE A 69 -1.56 -14.06 12.64
N SER A 70 -1.52 -15.27 13.17
CA SER A 70 -1.69 -15.55 14.60
C SER A 70 -1.42 -17.02 14.88
N GLU A 71 -1.22 -17.36 16.14
CA GLU A 71 -1.20 -18.75 16.56
C GLU A 71 -2.58 -19.38 16.33
N PHE A 72 -2.60 -20.51 15.61
CA PHE A 72 -3.80 -21.31 15.43
C PHE A 72 -3.74 -22.52 16.35
N GLY A 73 -4.42 -22.43 17.49
CA GLY A 73 -4.53 -23.51 18.48
C GLY A 73 -5.96 -24.02 18.58
N PHE A 74 -6.13 -25.34 18.61
CA PHE A 74 -7.42 -25.99 18.89
C PHE A 74 -7.21 -27.36 19.53
N ASP A 75 -8.19 -27.83 20.30
CA ASP A 75 -8.12 -29.13 20.99
C ASP A 75 -8.49 -30.28 20.04
N ARG A 76 -9.49 -30.06 19.17
CA ARG A 76 -10.01 -31.11 18.28
C ARG A 76 -10.62 -30.55 17.00
N VAL A 77 -10.47 -31.29 15.90
CA VAL A 77 -11.23 -31.08 14.66
C VAL A 77 -12.06 -32.32 14.32
N GLN A 78 -13.29 -32.14 13.89
CA GLN A 78 -14.17 -33.21 13.41
C GLN A 78 -14.71 -32.84 12.02
N PHE A 79 -14.73 -33.79 11.09
CA PHE A 79 -15.32 -33.58 9.77
C PHE A 79 -16.71 -34.19 9.72
N ILE A 80 -17.67 -33.41 9.20
CA ILE A 80 -19.06 -33.81 9.05
C ILE A 80 -19.16 -34.62 7.74
N THR A 81 -19.67 -35.84 7.84
CA THR A 81 -19.76 -36.76 6.71
C THR A 81 -21.20 -37.02 6.32
N SER A 82 -21.45 -37.07 5.01
CA SER A 82 -22.80 -37.31 4.47
C SER A 82 -23.03 -38.81 4.23
N PRO A 83 -24.13 -39.40 4.73
CA PRO A 83 -24.47 -40.80 4.49
C PRO A 83 -25.12 -41.05 3.12
N ALA A 84 -25.65 -40.01 2.47
CA ALA A 84 -26.26 -40.11 1.14
C ALA A 84 -25.22 -39.96 0.03
N ALA A 85 -25.48 -40.54 -1.14
CA ALA A 85 -24.70 -40.35 -2.37
C ALA A 85 -25.36 -39.25 -3.23
N PRO A 86 -25.15 -37.94 -2.94
CA PRO A 86 -25.37 -36.92 -3.97
C PRO A 86 -24.37 -37.15 -5.12
N PRO A 87 -24.53 -36.53 -6.30
CA PRO A 87 -23.52 -36.62 -7.34
C PRO A 87 -22.18 -36.10 -6.78
N VAL A 88 -21.29 -37.03 -6.47
CA VAL A 88 -19.98 -36.77 -5.91
C VAL A 88 -19.09 -36.32 -7.06
N GLN A 89 -18.62 -35.08 -7.03
CA GLN A 89 -17.52 -34.65 -7.89
C GLN A 89 -16.20 -35.04 -7.23
N SER A 90 -15.32 -35.71 -7.98
CA SER A 90 -13.94 -35.93 -7.54
C SER A 90 -13.20 -34.61 -7.50
N VAL A 91 -12.32 -34.44 -6.50
CA VAL A 91 -11.42 -33.28 -6.41
C VAL A 91 -10.57 -33.17 -7.68
N HIS A 92 -10.07 -34.29 -8.19
CA HIS A 92 -9.27 -34.34 -9.41
C HIS A 92 -10.02 -33.82 -10.64
N ASP A 93 -11.29 -34.18 -10.80
CA ASP A 93 -12.11 -33.73 -11.93
C ASP A 93 -12.35 -32.21 -11.90
N ILE A 94 -12.61 -31.66 -10.70
CA ILE A 94 -12.80 -30.21 -10.50
C ILE A 94 -11.50 -29.47 -10.85
N LEU A 95 -10.36 -29.92 -10.32
CA LEU A 95 -9.07 -29.30 -10.58
C LEU A 95 -8.72 -29.34 -12.08
N SER A 96 -8.89 -30.50 -12.72
CA SER A 96 -8.61 -30.67 -14.15
C SER A 96 -9.50 -29.79 -15.02
N MET A 97 -10.80 -29.70 -14.70
CA MET A 97 -11.73 -28.80 -15.38
C MET A 97 -11.29 -27.34 -15.26
N CYS A 98 -10.94 -26.88 -14.05
CA CYS A 98 -10.52 -25.51 -13.83
C CYS A 98 -9.16 -25.18 -14.46
N GLN A 99 -8.23 -26.14 -14.51
CA GLN A 99 -6.95 -25.98 -15.20
C GLN A 99 -7.14 -25.84 -16.72
N ASN A 100 -7.96 -26.70 -17.33
CA ASN A 100 -8.31 -26.58 -18.76
C ASN A 100 -9.02 -25.26 -19.04
N GLN A 101 -9.92 -24.86 -18.15
CA GLN A 101 -10.58 -23.58 -18.25
C GLN A 101 -9.60 -22.41 -18.15
N ALA A 102 -8.62 -22.47 -17.25
CA ALA A 102 -7.58 -21.46 -17.10
C ALA A 102 -6.68 -21.36 -18.34
N SER A 103 -6.27 -22.50 -18.91
CA SER A 103 -5.42 -22.52 -20.11
C SER A 103 -6.11 -21.91 -21.34
N ASP A 104 -7.42 -22.12 -21.45
CA ASP A 104 -8.21 -21.66 -22.60
C ASP A 104 -8.79 -20.25 -22.40
N SER A 105 -8.62 -19.66 -21.21
CA SER A 105 -9.19 -18.35 -20.87
C SER A 105 -8.16 -17.24 -21.03
N ARG A 106 -8.60 -16.13 -21.62
CA ARG A 106 -7.91 -14.84 -21.50
C ARG A 106 -8.51 -14.02 -20.36
N VAL A 107 -7.67 -13.29 -19.64
CA VAL A 107 -8.07 -12.41 -18.53
C VAL A 107 -7.63 -10.99 -18.81
N VAL A 108 -8.46 -10.00 -18.49
CA VAL A 108 -8.07 -8.60 -18.56
C VAL A 108 -8.10 -7.96 -17.18
N PHE A 109 -6.97 -7.42 -16.76
CA PHE A 109 -6.83 -6.58 -15.58
C PHE A 109 -7.03 -5.13 -16.01
N SER A 110 -7.69 -4.33 -15.19
CA SER A 110 -7.93 -2.92 -15.47
C SER A 110 -7.50 -2.03 -14.32
N THR A 111 -6.89 -0.89 -14.66
CA THR A 111 -6.39 0.05 -13.65
C THR A 111 -6.73 1.47 -14.07
N LEU A 112 -7.38 2.21 -13.17
CA LEU A 112 -7.55 3.65 -13.31
C LEU A 112 -6.26 4.32 -12.85
N PHE A 113 -5.38 4.63 -13.80
CA PHE A 113 -4.01 5.01 -13.48
C PHE A 113 -3.85 6.54 -13.38
N ASN A 114 -3.66 7.05 -12.16
CA ASN A 114 -3.50 8.47 -11.87
C ASN A 114 -2.11 8.83 -11.30
N GLU A 115 -1.17 7.87 -11.27
CA GLU A 115 0.16 8.05 -10.65
C GLU A 115 1.17 8.65 -11.63
N SER A 116 2.39 8.93 -11.15
CA SER A 116 3.47 9.52 -11.96
C SER A 116 3.94 8.60 -13.10
N ASP A 117 4.51 9.19 -14.15
CA ASP A 117 5.14 8.43 -15.24
C ASP A 117 6.36 7.61 -14.77
N ALA A 118 7.03 8.06 -13.70
CA ALA A 118 8.15 7.33 -13.10
C ALA A 118 7.69 5.97 -12.55
N PHE A 119 6.54 5.94 -11.88
CA PHE A 119 5.97 4.73 -11.32
C PHE A 119 5.26 3.85 -12.37
N LEU A 120 4.74 4.44 -13.43
CA LEU A 120 4.02 3.75 -14.51
C LEU A 120 4.83 2.61 -15.14
N LYS A 121 6.12 2.82 -15.40
CA LYS A 121 6.97 1.74 -15.94
C LYS A 121 7.10 0.58 -14.95
N GLN A 122 7.35 0.87 -13.68
CA GLN A 122 7.45 -0.14 -12.62
C GLN A 122 6.14 -0.93 -12.46
N TYR A 123 5.00 -0.25 -12.54
CA TYR A 123 3.69 -0.90 -12.51
C TYR A 123 3.50 -1.91 -13.65
N ILE A 124 3.85 -1.50 -14.89
CA ILE A 124 3.76 -2.38 -16.06
C ILE A 124 4.75 -3.55 -15.96
N ASP A 125 5.99 -3.27 -15.57
CA ASP A 125 7.02 -4.31 -15.41
C ASP A 125 6.61 -5.33 -14.33
N ASN A 126 6.04 -4.86 -13.22
CA ASN A 126 5.50 -5.72 -12.16
C ASN A 126 4.36 -6.60 -12.69
N PHE A 127 3.39 -6.03 -13.40
CA PHE A 127 2.31 -6.80 -14.02
C PHE A 127 2.87 -7.89 -14.96
N LEU A 128 3.76 -7.53 -15.89
CA LEU A 128 4.31 -8.46 -16.88
C LEU A 128 5.13 -9.58 -16.22
N ALA A 129 5.85 -9.27 -15.14
CA ALA A 129 6.67 -10.25 -14.44
C ALA A 129 5.87 -11.31 -13.67
N TYR A 130 4.65 -10.96 -13.22
CA TYR A 130 3.82 -11.83 -12.38
C TYR A 130 2.62 -12.43 -13.10
N THR A 131 2.46 -12.21 -14.40
CA THR A 131 1.30 -12.72 -15.15
C THR A 131 1.70 -13.42 -16.44
N ALA A 132 0.99 -14.52 -16.74
CA ALA A 132 1.20 -15.32 -17.94
C ALA A 132 0.68 -14.63 -19.23
N GLU A 133 1.06 -15.15 -20.39
CA GLU A 133 0.77 -14.55 -21.70
C GLU A 133 -0.72 -14.35 -22.02
N ASN A 134 -1.60 -15.16 -21.43
CA ASN A 134 -3.05 -15.05 -21.57
C ASN A 134 -3.68 -13.98 -20.66
N VAL A 135 -2.88 -13.23 -19.90
CA VAL A 135 -3.33 -12.14 -19.03
C VAL A 135 -2.91 -10.80 -19.63
N CYS A 136 -3.89 -9.93 -19.82
CA CYS A 136 -3.72 -8.60 -20.42
C CYS A 136 -4.04 -7.50 -19.41
N LEU A 137 -3.58 -6.28 -19.69
CA LEU A 137 -3.76 -5.10 -18.85
C LEU A 137 -4.35 -3.95 -19.67
N ALA A 138 -5.41 -3.34 -19.17
CA ALA A 138 -6.01 -2.11 -19.67
C ALA A 138 -5.76 -0.97 -18.68
N LEU A 139 -4.89 -0.02 -19.05
CA LEU A 139 -4.58 1.17 -18.27
C LEU A 139 -5.40 2.35 -18.79
N ASN A 140 -6.35 2.79 -17.97
CA ASN A 140 -7.19 3.93 -18.29
C ASN A 140 -6.59 5.19 -17.65
N PHE A 141 -6.22 6.18 -18.46
CA PHE A 141 -5.69 7.48 -18.02
C PHE A 141 -6.78 8.56 -17.95
N PRO A 142 -6.57 9.64 -17.19
CA PRO A 142 -7.37 10.85 -17.31
C PRO A 142 -7.42 11.36 -18.77
N SER A 143 -8.52 11.99 -19.16
CA SER A 143 -8.77 12.44 -20.54
C SER A 143 -7.71 13.40 -21.08
N ASP A 144 -7.09 14.18 -20.20
CA ASP A 144 -6.12 15.24 -20.49
C ASP A 144 -4.66 14.79 -20.37
N ARG A 145 -4.40 13.56 -19.92
CA ARG A 145 -3.04 13.06 -19.72
C ARG A 145 -2.40 12.63 -21.04
N GLN A 146 -1.24 13.21 -21.37
CA GLN A 146 -0.45 12.72 -22.49
C GLN A 146 0.09 11.31 -22.20
N ILE A 147 -0.17 10.36 -23.11
CA ILE A 147 0.42 9.02 -23.04
C ILE A 147 1.87 9.10 -23.56
N PRO A 148 2.89 8.71 -22.78
CA PRO A 148 4.26 8.70 -23.26
C PRO A 148 4.44 7.78 -24.47
N SER A 149 5.06 8.30 -25.54
CA SER A 149 5.16 7.59 -26.82
C SER A 149 5.87 6.23 -26.71
N TYR A 150 6.88 6.13 -25.84
CA TYR A 150 7.63 4.90 -25.59
C TYR A 150 6.78 3.78 -24.97
N LEU A 151 5.64 4.11 -24.34
CA LEU A 151 4.76 3.13 -23.70
C LEU A 151 3.69 2.56 -24.64
N THR A 152 3.39 3.24 -25.74
CA THR A 152 2.35 2.82 -26.69
C THR A 152 2.64 1.47 -27.37
N ARG A 153 3.87 0.94 -27.24
CA ARG A 153 4.31 -0.35 -27.80
C ARG A 153 5.09 -1.20 -26.80
N ILE A 154 4.89 -1.00 -25.49
CA ILE A 154 5.68 -1.71 -24.47
C ILE A 154 5.46 -3.22 -24.49
N SER A 155 4.22 -3.67 -24.72
CA SER A 155 3.85 -5.09 -24.81
C SER A 155 2.51 -5.23 -25.51
N PRO A 156 2.28 -6.29 -26.33
CA PRO A 156 0.96 -6.57 -26.91
C PRO A 156 -0.10 -6.90 -25.85
N ARG A 157 0.32 -7.23 -24.63
CA ARG A 157 -0.57 -7.53 -23.49
C ARG A 157 -1.02 -6.27 -22.75
N VAL A 158 -0.51 -5.09 -23.09
CA VAL A 158 -0.80 -3.84 -22.38
C VAL A 158 -1.45 -2.85 -23.33
N HIS A 159 -2.66 -2.42 -23.00
CA HIS A 159 -3.38 -1.37 -23.69
C HIS A 159 -3.46 -0.13 -22.79
N ILE A 160 -3.00 1.02 -23.29
CA ILE A 160 -3.08 2.31 -22.57
C ILE A 160 -3.96 3.23 -23.39
N PHE A 161 -4.96 3.84 -22.74
CA PHE A 161 -5.90 4.76 -23.39
C PHE A 161 -6.33 5.86 -22.43
N ASN A 162 -6.90 6.93 -22.98
CA ASN A 162 -7.49 8.02 -22.21
C ASN A 162 -9.01 7.84 -22.10
N GLY A 163 -9.50 7.71 -20.88
CA GLY A 163 -10.94 7.71 -20.58
C GLY A 163 -11.55 9.07 -20.88
N GLN A 164 -12.86 9.11 -21.10
CA GLN A 164 -13.56 10.35 -21.43
C GLN A 164 -14.14 11.02 -20.18
N VAL A 165 -14.45 10.23 -19.16
CA VAL A 165 -14.98 10.74 -17.90
C VAL A 165 -13.89 11.35 -17.03
N LYS A 166 -14.13 12.59 -16.60
CA LYS A 166 -13.32 13.25 -15.57
C LYS A 166 -13.51 12.50 -14.25
N ARG A 167 -12.42 11.96 -13.70
CA ARG A 167 -12.45 11.19 -12.47
C ARG A 167 -12.39 12.08 -11.25
N GLU A 168 -13.31 11.88 -10.35
CA GLU A 168 -13.26 12.39 -8.99
C GLU A 168 -12.80 11.26 -8.06
N LYS A 169 -12.31 11.59 -6.86
CA LYS A 169 -11.87 10.55 -5.90
C LYS A 169 -13.03 9.77 -5.28
N TRP A 170 -14.26 10.22 -5.51
CA TRP A 170 -15.48 9.73 -4.89
C TRP A 170 -16.66 9.91 -5.85
N GLY A 171 -17.75 9.19 -5.61
CA GLY A 171 -18.98 9.26 -6.42
C GLY A 171 -18.99 8.27 -7.58
N HIS A 172 -19.84 8.53 -8.57
CA HIS A 172 -20.08 7.61 -9.69
C HIS A 172 -18.95 7.57 -10.74
N THR A 173 -18.09 8.59 -10.81
CA THR A 173 -17.15 8.78 -11.93
C THR A 173 -16.03 7.73 -11.98
N LEU A 174 -15.58 7.20 -10.83
CA LEU A 174 -14.61 6.10 -10.78
C LEU A 174 -15.19 4.82 -11.36
N LEU A 175 -16.40 4.46 -10.97
CA LEU A 175 -17.10 3.30 -11.52
C LEU A 175 -17.30 3.43 -13.03
N VAL A 176 -17.69 4.62 -13.52
CA VAL A 176 -17.80 4.84 -14.97
C VAL A 176 -16.43 4.69 -15.65
N GLY A 177 -15.34 5.11 -15.02
CA GLY A 177 -13.98 4.85 -15.52
C GLY A 177 -13.63 3.36 -15.63
N HIS A 178 -14.09 2.53 -14.68
CA HIS A 178 -13.93 1.07 -14.77
C HIS A 178 -14.77 0.48 -15.91
N ILE A 179 -15.98 0.98 -16.11
CA ILE A 179 -16.86 0.61 -17.22
C ILE A 179 -16.21 0.98 -18.58
N GLU A 180 -15.62 2.17 -18.73
CA GLU A 180 -14.83 2.53 -19.92
C GLU A 180 -13.64 1.57 -20.15
N SER A 181 -13.01 1.12 -19.07
CA SER A 181 -11.91 0.14 -19.15
C SER A 181 -12.39 -1.23 -19.62
N PHE A 182 -13.58 -1.64 -19.20
CA PHE A 182 -14.23 -2.85 -19.68
C PHE A 182 -14.61 -2.74 -21.17
N GLU A 183 -15.15 -1.60 -21.62
CA GLU A 183 -15.43 -1.35 -23.04
C GLU A 183 -14.15 -1.42 -23.90
N ALA A 184 -13.08 -0.74 -23.45
CA ALA A 184 -11.79 -0.79 -24.14
C ALA A 184 -11.22 -2.20 -24.19
N ALA A 185 -11.32 -2.95 -23.07
CA ALA A 185 -10.92 -4.35 -23.02
C ALA A 185 -11.70 -5.22 -24.02
N ARG A 186 -13.01 -5.01 -24.17
CA ARG A 186 -13.84 -5.75 -25.14
C ARG A 186 -13.45 -5.46 -26.58
N ALA A 187 -13.05 -4.22 -26.88
CA ALA A 187 -12.61 -3.83 -28.21
C ALA A 187 -11.22 -4.40 -28.56
N VAL A 188 -10.29 -4.39 -27.61
CA VAL A 188 -8.87 -4.73 -27.84
C VAL A 188 -8.59 -6.22 -27.60
N PHE A 189 -9.27 -6.85 -26.65
CA PHE A 189 -9.06 -8.24 -26.24
C PHE A 189 -10.37 -9.05 -26.32
N PRO A 190 -11.03 -9.14 -27.49
CA PRO A 190 -12.44 -9.56 -27.60
C PRO A 190 -12.77 -10.95 -27.05
N ASP A 191 -11.79 -11.83 -26.85
CA ASP A 191 -11.98 -13.21 -26.38
C ASP A 191 -11.68 -13.40 -24.88
N PHE A 192 -11.56 -12.32 -24.08
CA PHE A 192 -11.39 -12.47 -22.64
C PHE A 192 -12.66 -13.03 -21.98
N ARG A 193 -12.45 -13.91 -21.00
CA ARG A 193 -13.50 -14.56 -20.20
C ARG A 193 -13.66 -13.95 -18.81
N TYR A 194 -12.59 -13.37 -18.29
CA TYR A 194 -12.57 -12.78 -16.95
C TYR A 194 -12.02 -11.37 -16.97
N PHE A 195 -12.58 -10.55 -16.08
CA PHE A 195 -12.16 -9.18 -15.90
C PHE A 195 -11.89 -8.91 -14.41
N ALA A 196 -10.78 -8.23 -14.14
CA ALA A 196 -10.35 -7.85 -12.81
C ALA A 196 -10.08 -6.35 -12.72
N THR A 197 -10.51 -5.70 -11.65
CA THR A 197 -10.13 -4.32 -11.34
C THR A 197 -8.93 -4.28 -10.41
N MET A 198 -8.03 -3.33 -10.61
CA MET A 198 -6.83 -3.11 -9.82
C MET A 198 -6.72 -1.64 -9.45
N ALA A 199 -6.16 -1.36 -8.28
CA ALA A 199 -5.72 -0.01 -7.91
C ALA A 199 -4.34 0.26 -8.50
N SER A 200 -4.06 1.52 -8.80
CA SER A 200 -2.75 1.94 -9.30
C SER A 200 -1.63 1.72 -8.29
N ASN A 201 -1.91 1.76 -6.99
CA ASN A 201 -0.97 1.43 -5.92
C ASN A 201 -1.14 0.01 -5.34
N GLY A 202 -1.81 -0.87 -6.09
CA GLY A 202 -1.82 -2.31 -5.86
C GLY A 202 -0.82 -2.99 -6.78
N LEU A 203 0.23 -3.59 -6.21
CA LEU A 203 1.24 -4.32 -6.97
C LEU A 203 1.06 -5.83 -6.78
N MET A 204 1.45 -6.60 -7.79
CA MET A 204 1.57 -8.04 -7.68
C MET A 204 2.78 -8.41 -6.84
N VAL A 205 2.59 -9.34 -5.92
CA VAL A 205 3.61 -9.80 -4.97
C VAL A 205 4.02 -11.25 -5.20
N ARG A 206 3.25 -11.97 -6.03
CA ARG A 206 3.53 -13.33 -6.50
C ARG A 206 2.82 -13.59 -7.83
N PRO A 207 3.17 -14.67 -8.56
CA PRO A 207 2.52 -14.98 -9.84
C PRO A 207 1.00 -15.14 -9.67
N PHE A 208 0.24 -14.59 -10.63
CA PHE A 208 -1.21 -14.75 -10.65
C PHE A 208 -1.58 -16.19 -11.06
N ASP A 209 -2.18 -16.92 -10.11
CA ASP A 209 -2.76 -18.24 -10.37
C ASP A 209 -4.23 -18.12 -10.79
N LEU A 210 -4.45 -18.14 -12.10
CA LEU A 210 -5.79 -18.11 -12.68
C LEU A 210 -6.62 -19.34 -12.30
N THR A 211 -6.00 -20.51 -12.16
CA THR A 211 -6.72 -21.73 -11.75
C THR A 211 -7.27 -21.53 -10.34
N ALA A 212 -6.43 -21.06 -9.41
CA ALA A 212 -6.86 -20.77 -8.05
C ALA A 212 -7.98 -19.72 -8.01
N ALA A 213 -7.90 -18.65 -8.81
CA ALA A 213 -8.96 -17.64 -8.88
C ALA A 213 -10.29 -18.21 -9.41
N ILE A 214 -10.25 -19.06 -10.45
CA ILE A 214 -11.45 -19.73 -10.98
C ILE A 214 -12.05 -20.67 -9.95
N LEU A 215 -11.22 -21.38 -9.16
CA LEU A 215 -11.70 -22.26 -8.09
C LEU A 215 -12.43 -21.52 -6.97
N GLN A 216 -12.16 -20.23 -6.78
CA GLN A 216 -12.87 -19.42 -5.79
C GLN A 216 -14.25 -18.94 -6.26
N LEU A 217 -14.47 -18.75 -7.56
CA LEU A 217 -15.73 -18.19 -8.08
C LEU A 217 -16.99 -18.97 -7.61
N PRO A 218 -17.04 -20.31 -7.68
CA PRO A 218 -18.21 -21.07 -7.27
C PRO A 218 -18.43 -21.10 -5.75
N LEU A 219 -17.44 -20.65 -4.95
CA LEU A 219 -17.62 -20.50 -3.51
C LEU A 219 -18.52 -19.30 -3.18
N ALA A 220 -18.65 -18.34 -4.11
CA ALA A 220 -19.48 -17.15 -3.97
C ALA A 220 -19.27 -16.42 -2.63
N ALA A 221 -18.00 -16.32 -2.21
CA ALA A 221 -17.62 -15.61 -1.01
C ALA A 221 -17.89 -14.12 -1.20
N ARG A 222 -18.94 -13.61 -0.56
CA ARG A 222 -19.38 -12.21 -0.68
C ARG A 222 -18.42 -11.21 -0.04
N VAL A 223 -17.49 -11.70 0.78
CA VAL A 223 -16.50 -10.91 1.51
C VAL A 223 -15.10 -11.37 1.10
N PRO A 224 -14.13 -10.44 0.91
CA PRO A 224 -12.77 -10.83 0.52
C PRO A 224 -12.12 -11.67 1.63
N VAL A 225 -11.59 -12.84 1.28
CA VAL A 225 -11.09 -13.87 2.22
C VAL A 225 -10.03 -13.38 3.22
N ALA A 226 -9.27 -12.34 2.89
CA ALA A 226 -8.21 -11.82 3.75
C ALA A 226 -8.40 -10.32 4.04
N CYS A 227 -9.64 -9.87 4.21
CA CYS A 227 -9.95 -8.47 4.50
C CYS A 227 -9.67 -8.12 5.96
N GLU A 228 -9.16 -6.91 6.18
CA GLU A 228 -8.97 -6.33 7.52
C GLU A 228 -10.17 -5.48 7.96
N ARG A 229 -11.23 -5.45 7.15
CA ARG A 229 -12.46 -4.69 7.38
C ARG A 229 -13.64 -5.65 7.50
N ALA A 230 -14.57 -5.34 8.40
CA ALA A 230 -15.77 -6.10 8.71
C ALA A 230 -16.87 -5.98 7.62
N TYR A 231 -16.57 -6.38 6.39
CA TYR A 231 -17.49 -6.29 5.23
C TYR A 231 -18.71 -7.22 5.34
N GLU A 232 -18.70 -8.21 6.22
CA GLU A 232 -19.86 -9.04 6.57
C GLU A 232 -21.03 -8.20 7.11
N LEU A 233 -20.72 -7.08 7.77
CA LEU A 233 -21.71 -6.12 8.26
C LEU A 233 -22.32 -5.26 7.14
N ASP A 234 -21.80 -5.39 5.92
CA ASP A 234 -22.14 -4.56 4.76
C ASP A 234 -22.87 -5.35 3.66
N GLN A 235 -23.35 -6.56 3.96
CA GLN A 235 -24.00 -7.43 2.97
C GLN A 235 -25.53 -7.34 3.02
N GLU A 236 -26.17 -7.41 1.85
CA GLU A 236 -27.64 -7.48 1.69
C GLU A 236 -28.43 -6.40 2.46
N VAL A 237 -27.92 -5.18 2.47
CA VAL A 237 -28.53 -4.03 3.13
C VAL A 237 -29.71 -3.51 2.29
N ASP A 238 -30.79 -3.07 2.95
CA ASP A 238 -31.89 -2.36 2.27
C ASP A 238 -31.41 -0.96 1.87
N PRO A 239 -31.43 -0.59 0.57
CA PRO A 239 -30.97 0.73 0.15
C PRO A 239 -31.86 1.89 0.62
N ILE A 240 -33.13 1.66 0.99
CA ILE A 240 -34.03 2.70 1.51
C ILE A 240 -33.79 2.92 3.01
N GLU A 241 -33.62 1.83 3.76
CA GLU A 241 -33.38 1.85 5.20
C GLU A 241 -32.03 1.19 5.55
N PRO A 242 -30.90 1.83 5.17
CA PRO A 242 -29.58 1.22 5.32
C PRO A 242 -29.15 1.14 6.79
N THR A 243 -28.34 0.13 7.10
CA THR A 243 -27.90 -0.19 8.46
C THR A 243 -27.05 0.91 9.13
N TYR A 244 -27.11 1.00 10.47
CA TYR A 244 -26.30 1.92 11.27
C TYR A 244 -24.90 1.38 11.62
N HIS A 245 -24.62 0.11 11.36
CA HIS A 245 -23.30 -0.51 11.52
C HIS A 245 -22.57 -0.65 10.18
N GLY A 246 -21.34 -1.17 10.18
CA GLY A 246 -20.56 -1.41 8.97
C GLY A 246 -19.76 -0.19 8.49
N THR A 247 -19.63 -0.05 7.17
CA THR A 247 -18.86 1.02 6.53
C THR A 247 -19.41 2.42 6.76
N TRP A 248 -18.54 3.43 6.61
CA TRP A 248 -18.91 4.85 6.57
C TRP A 248 -19.89 5.18 5.43
N MET A 249 -20.00 4.33 4.40
CA MET A 249 -20.85 4.58 3.22
C MET A 249 -22.33 4.66 3.58
N TRP A 250 -22.80 3.87 4.55
CA TRP A 250 -24.21 3.87 4.94
C TRP A 250 -24.66 5.21 5.55
N HIS A 251 -23.76 5.93 6.21
CA HIS A 251 -24.05 7.28 6.70
C HIS A 251 -24.34 8.25 5.55
N HIS A 252 -23.51 8.26 4.51
CA HIS A 252 -23.75 9.12 3.34
C HIS A 252 -24.96 8.67 2.53
N LEU A 253 -25.23 7.37 2.47
CA LEU A 253 -26.41 6.83 1.82
C LEU A 253 -27.69 7.37 2.48
N ARG A 254 -27.78 7.36 3.81
CA ARG A 254 -28.90 7.95 4.57
C ARG A 254 -29.07 9.44 4.34
N ASN A 255 -27.96 10.17 4.26
CA ASN A 255 -27.97 11.62 4.11
C ASN A 255 -28.26 12.08 2.67
N SER A 256 -28.31 11.15 1.71
CA SER A 256 -28.56 11.43 0.29
C SER A 256 -30.04 11.18 -0.04
N GLU A 257 -30.86 12.23 0.06
CA GLU A 257 -32.31 12.13 -0.18
C GLU A 257 -32.62 11.52 -1.56
N GLY A 258 -33.47 10.48 -1.57
CA GLY A 258 -33.91 9.82 -2.80
C GLY A 258 -32.89 8.86 -3.44
N PHE A 259 -31.65 8.79 -2.94
CA PHE A 259 -30.62 7.90 -3.49
C PHE A 259 -31.01 6.42 -3.33
N GLY A 260 -31.43 6.01 -2.14
CA GLY A 260 -31.91 4.65 -1.88
C GLY A 260 -33.09 4.24 -2.78
N ASN A 261 -34.05 5.15 -2.95
CA ASN A 261 -35.17 4.97 -3.86
C ASN A 261 -34.71 4.82 -5.31
N TYR A 262 -33.70 5.58 -5.74
CA TYR A 262 -33.14 5.47 -7.09
C TYR A 262 -32.46 4.11 -7.32
N LEU A 263 -31.68 3.63 -6.35
CA LEU A 263 -31.08 2.29 -6.41
C LEU A 263 -32.17 1.21 -6.55
N LYS A 264 -33.23 1.29 -5.76
CA LYS A 264 -34.33 0.33 -5.82
C LYS A 264 -35.12 0.39 -7.12
N THR A 265 -35.48 1.60 -7.55
CA THR A 265 -36.42 1.79 -8.67
C THR A 265 -35.75 1.85 -10.03
N ALA A 266 -34.69 2.63 -10.19
CA ALA A 266 -34.02 2.84 -11.47
C ALA A 266 -32.94 1.80 -11.74
N MET A 267 -32.27 1.30 -10.70
CA MET A 267 -31.26 0.24 -10.84
C MET A 267 -31.79 -1.17 -10.57
N HIS A 268 -33.02 -1.31 -10.04
CA HIS A 268 -33.65 -2.58 -9.67
C HIS A 268 -32.84 -3.37 -8.62
N LEU A 269 -32.30 -2.66 -7.62
CA LEU A 269 -31.54 -3.25 -6.52
C LEU A 269 -32.37 -3.21 -5.24
N ASP A 270 -32.99 -4.34 -4.88
CA ASP A 270 -33.71 -4.48 -3.60
C ASP A 270 -32.76 -4.65 -2.41
N ARG A 271 -31.54 -5.11 -2.69
CA ARG A 271 -30.48 -5.35 -1.72
C ARG A 271 -29.17 -4.83 -2.30
N VAL A 272 -28.38 -4.16 -1.47
CA VAL A 272 -27.05 -3.67 -1.83
C VAL A 272 -26.00 -4.20 -0.87
N SER A 273 -24.81 -4.43 -1.40
CA SER A 273 -23.65 -4.88 -0.66
C SER A 273 -22.49 -3.92 -0.89
N VAL A 274 -21.65 -3.71 0.12
CA VAL A 274 -20.34 -3.05 -0.05
C VAL A 274 -19.22 -4.08 0.09
N THR A 275 -18.21 -3.97 -0.77
CA THR A 275 -16.94 -4.69 -0.65
C THR A 275 -15.83 -3.85 -1.27
N GLN A 276 -14.58 -4.31 -1.24
CA GLN A 276 -13.50 -3.62 -1.96
C GLN A 276 -13.64 -3.82 -3.48
N ILE A 277 -13.30 -2.79 -4.26
CA ILE A 277 -13.19 -2.90 -5.73
C ILE A 277 -11.83 -3.46 -6.14
N GLU A 278 -10.81 -3.38 -5.28
CA GLU A 278 -9.47 -3.84 -5.61
C GLU A 278 -9.39 -5.36 -5.72
N GLY A 279 -8.89 -5.81 -6.87
CA GLY A 279 -8.81 -7.20 -7.22
C GLY A 279 -10.17 -7.85 -7.49
N LEU A 280 -11.27 -7.10 -7.65
CA LEU A 280 -12.58 -7.71 -7.93
C LEU A 280 -12.51 -8.46 -9.27
N PHE A 281 -12.47 -9.79 -9.18
CA PHE A 281 -12.33 -10.72 -10.29
C PHE A 281 -13.65 -11.44 -10.51
N ALA A 282 -14.22 -11.29 -11.70
CA ALA A 282 -15.49 -11.90 -12.07
C ALA A 282 -15.51 -12.28 -13.56
N ARG A 283 -16.55 -13.02 -13.95
CA ARG A 283 -16.79 -13.37 -15.34
C ARG A 283 -17.16 -12.13 -16.15
N ARG A 284 -16.81 -12.14 -17.43
CA ARG A 284 -17.14 -11.07 -18.37
C ARG A 284 -18.64 -10.75 -18.39
N GLU A 285 -19.48 -11.78 -18.33
CA GLU A 285 -20.93 -11.65 -18.41
C GLU A 285 -21.50 -10.80 -17.27
N ASP A 286 -20.93 -10.88 -16.07
CA ASP A 286 -21.34 -10.06 -14.93
C ASP A 286 -21.00 -8.59 -15.14
N TRP A 287 -19.83 -8.31 -15.72
CA TRP A 287 -19.43 -6.96 -16.10
C TRP A 287 -20.25 -6.38 -17.27
N ASP A 288 -20.72 -7.23 -18.18
CA ASP A 288 -21.66 -6.82 -19.24
C ASP A 288 -22.98 -6.29 -18.63
N LEU A 289 -23.49 -6.88 -17.54
CA LEU A 289 -24.68 -6.37 -16.84
C LEU A 289 -24.44 -4.98 -16.22
N LEU A 290 -23.24 -4.74 -15.69
CA LEU A 290 -22.88 -3.44 -15.13
C LEU A 290 -22.76 -2.38 -16.25
N GLN A 291 -22.20 -2.76 -17.39
CA GLN A 291 -22.12 -1.94 -18.60
C GLN A 291 -23.51 -1.54 -19.11
N GLU A 292 -24.48 -2.46 -19.15
CA GLU A 292 -25.87 -2.16 -19.53
C GLU A 292 -26.52 -1.09 -18.62
N LYS A 293 -26.08 -1.02 -17.36
CA LYS A 293 -26.56 -0.03 -16.37
C LYS A 293 -25.79 1.30 -16.42
N ARG A 294 -24.83 1.50 -17.33
CA ARG A 294 -23.98 2.73 -17.42
C ARG A 294 -24.78 4.03 -17.37
N ALA A 295 -25.90 4.11 -18.10
CA ALA A 295 -26.74 5.31 -18.13
C ALA A 295 -27.38 5.61 -16.76
N ALA A 296 -27.88 4.58 -16.07
CA ALA A 296 -28.43 4.72 -14.71
C ALA A 296 -27.34 5.09 -13.69
N ILE A 297 -26.15 4.50 -13.81
CA ILE A 297 -25.00 4.83 -12.96
C ILE A 297 -24.58 6.30 -13.14
N THR A 298 -24.54 6.78 -14.39
CA THR A 298 -24.25 8.20 -14.68
C THR A 298 -25.33 9.11 -14.09
N GLY A 299 -26.59 8.67 -14.11
CA GLY A 299 -27.71 9.38 -13.49
C GLY A 299 -27.62 9.53 -11.96
N LEU A 300 -26.67 8.86 -11.30
CA LEU A 300 -26.42 9.04 -9.87
C LEU A 300 -25.73 10.36 -9.53
N GLU A 301 -25.13 11.06 -10.50
CA GLU A 301 -24.43 12.34 -10.33
C GLU A 301 -25.19 13.33 -9.43
N LYS A 302 -26.50 13.45 -9.65
CA LYS A 302 -27.39 14.38 -8.94
C LYS A 302 -27.52 14.14 -7.43
N PHE A 303 -27.08 12.99 -6.92
CA PHE A 303 -27.15 12.65 -5.50
C PHE A 303 -25.83 12.88 -4.77
N PHE A 304 -24.73 13.10 -5.49
CA PHE A 304 -23.44 13.34 -4.88
C PHE A 304 -23.24 14.83 -4.62
N SER A 305 -22.66 15.11 -3.46
CA SER A 305 -22.19 16.44 -3.09
C SER A 305 -20.87 16.30 -2.34
N PHE A 306 -20.21 17.43 -2.09
CA PHE A 306 -19.00 17.45 -1.25
C PHE A 306 -19.24 16.86 0.15
N GLU A 307 -20.46 16.96 0.68
CA GLU A 307 -20.85 16.44 2.01
C GLU A 307 -21.30 14.97 1.95
N ASN A 308 -21.80 14.53 0.79
CA ASN A 308 -22.36 13.20 0.56
C ASN A 308 -21.57 12.45 -0.52
N PHE A 309 -20.32 12.13 -0.22
CA PHE A 309 -19.47 11.32 -1.09
C PHE A 309 -19.55 9.84 -0.72
N MET A 310 -19.46 8.94 -1.70
CA MET A 310 -19.46 7.48 -1.50
C MET A 310 -18.55 6.80 -2.54
N ALA A 311 -17.93 5.68 -2.19
CA ALA A 311 -17.18 4.83 -3.13
C ALA A 311 -18.16 3.90 -3.86
N ILE A 312 -18.79 4.37 -4.93
CA ILE A 312 -19.87 3.64 -5.62
C ILE A 312 -19.34 2.39 -6.33
N GLU A 313 -18.07 2.43 -6.74
CA GLU A 313 -17.33 1.29 -7.25
C GLU A 313 -17.16 0.15 -6.24
N GLU A 314 -17.23 0.43 -4.94
CA GLU A 314 -17.22 -0.58 -3.87
C GLU A 314 -18.62 -1.19 -3.61
N LEU A 315 -19.69 -0.52 -4.08
CA LEU A 315 -21.10 -0.91 -3.83
C LEU A 315 -21.74 -1.59 -5.04
N LEU A 316 -21.72 -0.92 -6.20
CA LEU A 316 -22.59 -1.33 -7.31
C LEU A 316 -22.17 -2.60 -8.04
N PRO A 317 -20.88 -2.86 -8.33
CA PRO A 317 -20.50 -4.08 -9.03
C PRO A 317 -21.04 -5.34 -8.36
N THR A 318 -20.75 -5.54 -7.07
CA THR A 318 -21.20 -6.73 -6.34
C THR A 318 -22.70 -6.72 -6.08
N SER A 319 -23.32 -5.58 -5.85
CA SER A 319 -24.78 -5.48 -5.74
C SER A 319 -25.48 -5.93 -7.03
N VAL A 320 -24.97 -5.54 -8.20
CA VAL A 320 -25.48 -5.97 -9.51
C VAL A 320 -25.21 -7.46 -9.72
N PHE A 321 -23.99 -7.93 -9.44
CA PHE A 321 -23.63 -9.35 -9.61
C PHE A 321 -24.51 -10.25 -8.73
N ASN A 322 -24.78 -9.86 -7.48
CA ASN A 322 -25.61 -10.61 -6.54
C ASN A 322 -27.10 -10.61 -6.91
N SER A 323 -27.62 -9.51 -7.45
CA SER A 323 -29.07 -9.33 -7.68
C SER A 323 -29.54 -9.84 -9.02
N VAL A 324 -28.75 -9.61 -10.08
CA VAL A 324 -29.14 -9.91 -11.47
C VAL A 324 -28.09 -10.71 -12.23
N GLY A 325 -26.88 -10.86 -11.68
CA GLY A 325 -25.80 -11.63 -12.28
C GLY A 325 -25.67 -13.04 -11.68
N SER A 326 -24.46 -13.60 -11.79
CA SER A 326 -24.13 -14.93 -11.30
C SER A 326 -23.95 -14.99 -9.77
N GLY A 327 -23.63 -13.86 -9.13
CA GLY A 327 -23.15 -13.80 -7.76
C GLY A 327 -21.77 -14.43 -7.53
N GLU A 328 -21.10 -14.89 -8.60
CA GLU A 328 -19.79 -15.55 -8.54
C GLU A 328 -18.66 -14.55 -8.82
N TYR A 329 -18.06 -14.03 -7.76
CA TYR A 329 -16.85 -13.21 -7.83
C TYR A 329 -15.89 -13.56 -6.68
N THR A 330 -14.66 -13.11 -6.81
CA THR A 330 -13.65 -13.18 -5.75
C THR A 330 -12.76 -11.95 -5.82
N HIS A 331 -11.83 -11.85 -4.88
CA HIS A 331 -10.83 -10.79 -4.84
C HIS A 331 -9.45 -11.40 -4.99
N ILE A 332 -8.63 -10.85 -5.88
CA ILE A 332 -7.23 -11.29 -6.07
C ILE A 332 -6.22 -10.35 -5.39
N CYS A 333 -6.72 -9.36 -4.65
CA CYS A 333 -5.93 -8.35 -3.96
C CYS A 333 -6.25 -8.33 -2.46
N ARG A 334 -5.21 -8.31 -1.62
CA ARG A 334 -5.33 -7.99 -0.19
C ARG A 334 -5.09 -6.50 0.03
N VAL A 335 -6.03 -5.82 0.69
CA VAL A 335 -5.90 -4.41 1.05
C VAL A 335 -5.57 -4.26 2.53
N LEU A 336 -4.52 -3.50 2.85
CA LEU A 336 -4.05 -3.25 4.22
C LEU A 336 -4.84 -2.10 4.87
N TRP A 337 -6.01 -2.40 5.45
CA TRP A 337 -6.91 -1.41 6.05
C TRP A 337 -6.63 -1.10 7.52
N SER A 338 -6.00 -2.01 8.26
CA SER A 338 -5.67 -1.81 9.68
C SER A 338 -4.69 -0.64 9.83
N GLY A 339 -5.19 0.49 10.35
CA GLY A 339 -4.45 1.75 10.42
C GLY A 339 -4.16 2.41 9.06
N THR A 340 -4.71 1.89 7.95
CA THR A 340 -4.37 2.25 6.56
C THR A 340 -2.86 2.49 6.39
N ARG A 341 -2.09 1.42 6.47
CA ARG A 341 -0.63 1.47 6.42
C ARG A 341 -0.08 1.07 5.05
N GLN A 342 1.13 1.53 4.74
CA GLN A 342 1.83 1.12 3.53
C GLN A 342 2.33 -0.33 3.64
N ALA A 343 2.46 -0.98 2.48
CA ALA A 343 3.11 -2.28 2.37
C ALA A 343 4.62 -2.17 2.68
N THR A 344 5.12 -3.02 3.58
CA THR A 344 6.54 -3.06 3.99
C THR A 344 7.25 -4.28 3.38
N VAL A 345 8.57 -4.35 3.52
CA VAL A 345 9.33 -5.57 3.13
C VAL A 345 8.96 -6.74 4.03
N ASP A 346 8.70 -6.52 5.32
CA ASP A 346 8.27 -7.55 6.26
C ASP A 346 6.92 -8.15 5.85
N ASP A 347 5.99 -7.34 5.34
CA ASP A 347 4.74 -7.88 4.76
C ASP A 347 5.02 -8.86 3.61
N LEU A 348 6.02 -8.56 2.77
CA LEU A 348 6.39 -9.42 1.65
C LEU A 348 7.08 -10.71 2.10
N LEU A 349 7.83 -10.67 3.22
CA LEU A 349 8.58 -11.82 3.74
C LEU A 349 7.73 -12.72 4.64
N GLU A 350 6.89 -12.12 5.49
CA GLU A 350 6.15 -12.81 6.52
C GLU A 350 4.68 -12.98 6.13
N MET A 351 4.04 -11.97 5.53
CA MET A 351 2.63 -12.05 5.18
C MET A 351 2.33 -12.75 3.88
N VAL A 352 2.93 -12.29 2.79
CA VAL A 352 2.62 -12.74 1.43
C VAL A 352 2.72 -14.26 1.25
N PRO A 353 3.73 -14.97 1.80
CA PRO A 353 3.84 -16.42 1.65
C PRO A 353 2.68 -17.22 2.24
N HIS A 354 1.94 -16.64 3.18
CA HIS A 354 0.81 -17.28 3.84
C HIS A 354 -0.54 -16.91 3.22
N LEU A 355 -0.60 -16.02 2.23
CA LEU A 355 -1.88 -15.66 1.62
C LEU A 355 -2.47 -16.82 0.77
N PRO A 356 -3.81 -16.99 0.72
CA PRO A 356 -4.46 -17.97 -0.16
C PRO A 356 -4.07 -17.78 -1.63
N ASP A 357 -3.74 -18.84 -2.36
CA ASP A 357 -3.05 -18.80 -3.67
C ASP A 357 -3.60 -17.82 -4.72
N HIS A 358 -4.92 -17.58 -4.75
CA HIS A 358 -5.56 -16.64 -5.66
C HIS A 358 -5.25 -15.16 -5.36
N LEU A 359 -4.82 -14.81 -4.14
CA LEU A 359 -4.45 -13.45 -3.74
C LEU A 359 -3.04 -13.09 -4.23
N CYS A 360 -2.90 -12.66 -5.47
CA CYS A 360 -1.61 -12.34 -6.06
C CYS A 360 -1.12 -10.90 -5.84
N SER A 361 -1.99 -10.00 -5.35
CA SER A 361 -1.69 -8.58 -5.20
C SER A 361 -1.90 -8.07 -3.77
N VAL A 362 -1.12 -7.06 -3.39
CA VAL A 362 -1.32 -6.29 -2.15
C VAL A 362 -1.50 -4.80 -2.46
N LYS A 363 -2.37 -4.13 -1.70
CA LYS A 363 -2.52 -2.66 -1.71
C LYS A 363 -2.15 -2.07 -0.36
N TRP A 364 -1.06 -1.32 -0.40
CA TRP A 364 -0.96 0.13 -0.20
C TRP A 364 0.51 0.48 -0.45
N PHE A 365 1.02 0.16 -1.65
CA PHE A 365 2.43 0.41 -1.95
C PHE A 365 2.69 1.91 -2.06
N ASP A 366 3.88 2.33 -1.62
CA ASP A 366 4.37 3.66 -1.93
C ASP A 366 4.64 3.75 -3.45
N ARG A 367 4.15 4.83 -4.05
CA ARG A 367 4.29 5.12 -5.49
C ARG A 367 5.67 5.67 -5.82
N SER A 368 6.49 5.93 -4.81
CA SER A 368 7.88 6.31 -4.97
C SER A 368 8.67 5.18 -5.64
N PRO A 369 9.39 5.46 -6.74
CA PRO A 369 10.16 4.43 -7.42
C PRO A 369 11.34 3.92 -6.61
N VAL A 370 11.69 4.58 -5.51
CA VAL A 370 12.76 4.20 -4.59
C VAL A 370 12.28 3.51 -3.32
N ALA A 371 10.96 3.40 -3.10
CA ALA A 371 10.44 2.70 -1.93
C ALA A 371 10.82 1.21 -1.97
N GLN A 372 11.30 0.70 -0.84
CA GLN A 372 11.90 -0.64 -0.79
C GLN A 372 10.92 -1.77 -1.14
N SER A 373 9.70 -1.73 -0.59
CA SER A 373 8.67 -2.73 -0.88
C SER A 373 8.27 -2.70 -2.36
N THR A 374 8.19 -1.51 -2.96
CA THR A 374 7.95 -1.32 -4.40
C THR A 374 9.10 -1.89 -5.24
N LEU A 375 10.35 -1.56 -4.90
CA LEU A 375 11.54 -2.10 -5.60
C LEU A 375 11.62 -3.63 -5.52
N ALA A 376 11.26 -4.21 -4.37
CA ALA A 376 11.29 -5.65 -4.12
C ALA A 376 10.39 -6.43 -5.09
N VAL A 377 9.30 -5.83 -5.58
CA VAL A 377 8.35 -6.52 -6.49
C VAL A 377 8.40 -6.01 -7.93
N THR A 378 8.98 -4.83 -8.18
CA THR A 378 9.03 -4.22 -9.53
C THR A 378 10.33 -4.50 -10.27
N THR A 379 11.42 -4.82 -9.58
CA THR A 379 12.74 -5.08 -10.19
C THR A 379 13.09 -6.56 -10.24
N ASP A 380 13.83 -7.00 -11.27
CA ASP A 380 14.25 -8.40 -11.45
C ASP A 380 15.08 -8.90 -10.25
N TRP A 381 16.03 -8.08 -9.79
CA TRP A 381 16.89 -8.41 -8.66
C TRP A 381 16.10 -8.44 -7.35
N GLY A 382 15.16 -7.50 -7.15
CA GLY A 382 14.31 -7.44 -5.96
C GLY A 382 13.46 -8.69 -5.84
N ARG A 383 12.80 -9.09 -6.94
CA ARG A 383 11.99 -10.31 -6.98
C ARG A 383 12.82 -11.55 -6.71
N ALA A 384 14.00 -11.67 -7.32
CA ALA A 384 14.89 -12.81 -7.10
C ALA A 384 15.37 -12.92 -5.64
N LEU A 385 15.68 -11.79 -4.99
CA LEU A 385 16.02 -11.76 -3.56
C LEU A 385 14.83 -12.13 -2.68
N LEU A 386 13.65 -11.57 -2.99
CA LEU A 386 12.42 -11.86 -2.24
C LEU A 386 12.10 -13.36 -2.28
N THR A 387 12.11 -13.98 -3.47
CA THR A 387 11.87 -15.43 -3.61
C THR A 387 12.89 -16.27 -2.83
N LYS A 388 14.17 -15.88 -2.83
CA LYS A 388 15.22 -16.57 -2.06
C LYS A 388 15.01 -16.44 -0.54
N ALA A 389 14.56 -15.27 -0.09
CA ALA A 389 14.33 -14.98 1.32
C ALA A 389 13.06 -15.66 1.88
N GLN A 390 12.01 -15.80 1.06
CA GLN A 390 10.76 -16.48 1.43
C GLN A 390 10.90 -17.99 1.56
N ASN A 391 11.82 -18.62 0.83
CA ASN A 391 12.06 -20.06 0.98
C ASN A 391 12.60 -20.33 2.40
N GLN A 392 11.98 -21.20 3.18
CA GLN A 392 12.38 -21.42 4.59
C GLN A 392 13.39 -22.57 4.76
N GLU A 393 13.52 -23.47 3.78
CA GLU A 393 14.45 -24.60 3.91
C GLU A 393 15.91 -24.14 3.76
N MET A 394 16.76 -24.52 4.72
CA MET A 394 18.19 -24.24 4.67
C MET A 394 18.93 -25.41 4.04
N THR A 395 19.46 -25.20 2.83
CA THR A 395 20.33 -26.16 2.14
C THR A 395 21.78 -25.70 2.18
N LEU A 396 22.74 -26.59 1.89
CA LEU A 396 24.16 -26.23 1.77
C LEU A 396 24.38 -25.10 0.74
N ASN A 397 23.71 -25.20 -0.41
CA ASN A 397 23.79 -24.18 -1.46
C ASN A 397 23.28 -22.84 -0.94
N LYS A 398 22.14 -22.83 -0.24
CA LYS A 398 21.57 -21.60 0.32
C LYS A 398 22.48 -20.98 1.37
N PHE A 399 23.11 -21.78 2.23
CA PHE A 399 24.08 -21.28 3.19
C PHE A 399 25.28 -20.60 2.50
N GLN A 400 25.80 -21.20 1.42
CA GLN A 400 26.88 -20.62 0.62
C GLN A 400 26.45 -19.33 -0.08
N GLU A 401 25.25 -19.29 -0.65
CA GLU A 401 24.66 -18.10 -1.26
C GLU A 401 24.50 -16.95 -0.25
N THR A 402 23.94 -17.23 0.94
CA THR A 402 23.82 -16.25 2.03
C THR A 402 25.19 -15.73 2.45
N THR A 403 26.19 -16.61 2.60
CA THR A 403 27.55 -16.20 2.96
C THR A 403 28.17 -15.27 1.92
N LEU A 404 28.00 -15.59 0.63
CA LEU A 404 28.48 -14.73 -0.46
C LEU A 404 27.74 -13.39 -0.47
N ALA A 405 26.41 -13.41 -0.36
CA ALA A 405 25.58 -12.21 -0.31
C ALA A 405 26.00 -11.28 0.84
N SER A 406 26.18 -11.81 2.06
CA SER A 406 26.67 -11.03 3.20
C SER A 406 28.01 -10.36 2.92
N LYS A 407 29.00 -11.09 2.37
CA LYS A 407 30.31 -10.50 2.03
C LYS A 407 30.22 -9.41 0.95
N LEU A 408 29.34 -9.58 -0.03
CA LEU A 408 29.11 -8.56 -1.07
C LEU A 408 28.44 -7.32 -0.48
N VAL A 409 27.42 -7.50 0.37
CA VAL A 409 26.75 -6.41 1.09
C VAL A 409 27.73 -5.66 1.98
N ASP A 410 28.56 -6.38 2.75
CA ASP A 410 29.61 -5.78 3.59
C ASP A 410 30.57 -4.93 2.74
N ARG A 411 30.98 -5.44 1.57
CA ARG A 411 31.84 -4.70 0.65
C ARG A 411 31.14 -3.47 0.07
N MET A 412 29.85 -3.55 -0.23
CA MET A 412 29.04 -2.42 -0.70
C MET A 412 28.94 -1.34 0.39
N HIS A 413 28.62 -1.73 1.62
CA HIS A 413 28.57 -0.81 2.76
C HIS A 413 29.91 -0.10 2.99
N GLN A 414 31.04 -0.82 2.89
CA GLN A 414 32.37 -0.22 3.00
C GLN A 414 32.72 0.75 1.86
N ALA A 415 32.05 0.64 0.71
CA ALA A 415 32.26 1.52 -0.43
C ALA A 415 31.42 2.80 -0.35
N GLU A 416 30.38 2.83 0.49
CA GLU A 416 29.55 4.02 0.70
C GLU A 416 30.37 5.15 1.34
N ARG A 417 30.31 6.33 0.72
CA ARG A 417 30.95 7.56 1.16
C ARG A 417 29.90 8.61 1.42
N PHE A 418 29.84 9.06 2.66
CA PHE A 418 29.00 10.17 3.10
C PHE A 418 29.89 11.35 3.46
N GLY A 419 29.40 12.56 3.23
CA GLY A 419 30.06 13.79 3.63
C GLY A 419 29.07 14.81 4.17
N PRO A 420 29.53 16.01 4.55
CA PRO A 420 28.69 16.96 5.24
C PRO A 420 27.55 17.45 4.34
N LEU A 421 26.35 17.55 4.90
CA LEU A 421 25.19 18.14 4.22
C LEU A 421 25.50 19.56 3.72
N THR A 422 26.32 20.29 4.47
CA THR A 422 26.70 21.67 4.18
C THR A 422 27.86 21.82 3.18
N ASP A 423 28.31 20.73 2.52
CA ASP A 423 29.45 20.76 1.58
C ASP A 423 29.36 21.94 0.59
N ARG A 424 28.21 22.05 -0.07
CA ARG A 424 27.93 23.03 -1.13
C ARG A 424 27.53 24.41 -0.63
N TRP A 425 27.32 24.59 0.67
CA TRP A 425 26.92 25.88 1.24
C TRP A 425 28.10 26.86 1.25
N TRP A 426 29.29 26.32 1.47
CA TRP A 426 30.50 27.08 1.70
C TRP A 426 31.45 27.03 0.49
N LYS A 427 32.39 27.97 0.45
CA LYS A 427 33.48 27.96 -0.55
C LYS A 427 34.72 27.24 -0.05
N LYS A 428 34.96 27.25 1.27
CA LYS A 428 36.15 26.69 1.93
C LYS A 428 35.76 25.75 3.07
N GLU A 429 36.61 24.76 3.34
CA GLU A 429 36.40 23.80 4.43
C GLU A 429 36.34 24.45 5.82
N GLN A 430 37.23 25.40 6.09
CA GLN A 430 37.27 26.14 7.36
C GLN A 430 35.92 26.80 7.70
N GLN A 431 35.17 27.26 6.70
CA GLN A 431 33.85 27.85 6.92
C GLN A 431 32.83 26.79 7.38
N GLY A 432 32.92 25.56 6.86
CA GLY A 432 32.10 24.45 7.32
C GLY A 432 32.43 24.02 8.73
N GLN A 433 33.71 23.90 9.07
CA GLN A 433 34.18 23.56 10.42
C GLN A 433 33.79 24.63 11.45
N CYS A 434 33.89 25.92 11.11
CA CYS A 434 33.41 27.00 11.98
C CYS A 434 31.88 27.01 12.08
N GLY A 435 31.19 26.72 10.97
CA GLY A 435 29.74 26.71 10.90
C GLY A 435 29.11 28.08 11.14
N PHE A 436 27.87 28.08 11.62
CA PHE A 436 27.17 29.30 12.04
C PHE A 436 26.17 29.03 13.17
N ARG A 437 25.75 30.11 13.82
CA ARG A 437 24.67 30.13 14.80
C ARG A 437 23.62 31.12 14.37
N TRP A 438 22.37 30.70 14.42
CA TRP A 438 21.21 31.52 14.12
C TRP A 438 20.24 31.46 15.29
N SER A 439 19.60 32.58 15.62
CA SER A 439 18.60 32.60 16.67
C SER A 439 17.56 33.68 16.45
N MET A 440 16.34 33.39 16.87
CA MET A 440 15.25 34.35 16.98
C MET A 440 14.69 34.34 18.41
N ARG A 441 14.09 35.45 18.85
CA ARG A 441 13.52 35.59 20.18
C ARG A 441 12.09 36.07 20.10
N GLU A 442 11.21 35.32 20.77
CA GLU A 442 9.79 35.64 21.01
C GLU A 442 9.01 36.09 19.76
N VAL A 443 9.27 35.44 18.63
CA VAL A 443 8.58 35.67 17.35
C VAL A 443 7.24 34.95 17.38
N SER A 444 6.16 35.62 16.94
CA SER A 444 4.84 35.00 16.83
C SER A 444 4.87 33.80 15.87
N CYS A 445 4.38 32.66 16.34
CA CYS A 445 4.28 31.40 15.60
C CYS A 445 3.02 31.44 14.74
N GLU A 446 3.17 32.09 13.59
CA GLU A 446 2.19 32.16 12.53
C GLU A 446 2.63 31.23 11.38
N ARG A 447 1.71 30.90 10.47
CA ARG A 447 2.04 30.11 9.28
C ARG A 447 2.94 30.92 8.34
N GLN A 448 4.25 30.87 8.56
CA GLN A 448 5.23 31.71 7.88
C GLN A 448 6.56 30.98 7.62
N ARG A 449 7.29 31.45 6.61
CA ARG A 449 8.64 31.00 6.28
C ARG A 449 9.66 32.04 6.78
N ILE A 450 10.68 31.59 7.48
CA ILE A 450 11.80 32.39 7.97
C ILE A 450 13.08 31.79 7.40
N ASP A 451 13.72 32.47 6.45
CA ASP A 451 15.02 32.04 5.93
C ASP A 451 16.12 32.25 6.98
N LEU A 452 17.01 31.27 7.12
CA LEU A 452 18.18 31.40 7.99
C LEU A 452 19.22 32.29 7.29
N ASP A 453 19.73 33.29 8.01
CA ASP A 453 20.82 34.13 7.51
C ASP A 453 22.15 33.36 7.64
N ILE A 454 22.64 32.83 6.52
CA ILE A 454 23.80 31.94 6.44
C ILE A 454 25.02 32.74 5.97
N PRO A 455 26.02 32.98 6.84
CA PRO A 455 27.16 33.83 6.51
C PRO A 455 27.99 33.27 5.35
N ALA A 456 28.30 34.11 4.35
CA ALA A 456 29.14 33.75 3.22
C ALA A 456 28.65 32.54 2.39
N PHE A 457 27.33 32.35 2.32
CA PHE A 457 26.68 31.37 1.46
C PHE A 457 27.08 31.53 -0.02
N ARG A 458 27.32 30.42 -0.71
CA ARG A 458 27.81 30.37 -2.10
C ARG A 458 26.71 30.58 -3.17
N GLY A 459 25.43 30.33 -2.88
CA GLY A 459 24.37 30.22 -3.89
C GLY A 459 23.63 31.52 -4.23
N ASN A 460 23.04 31.56 -5.44
CA ASN A 460 22.40 32.76 -6.03
C ASN A 460 20.85 32.68 -6.16
N ALA A 461 20.18 31.59 -5.75
CA ALA A 461 18.76 31.39 -6.11
C ALA A 461 17.80 30.97 -4.97
N ALA A 462 18.22 30.16 -4.00
CA ALA A 462 17.37 29.76 -2.87
C ALA A 462 18.19 29.57 -1.58
N SER A 463 17.62 29.93 -0.42
CA SER A 463 18.24 29.66 0.88
C SER A 463 18.32 28.14 1.13
N PRO A 464 19.50 27.59 1.48
CA PRO A 464 19.65 26.15 1.72
C PRO A 464 19.07 25.70 3.07
N ALA A 465 18.70 26.65 3.93
CA ALA A 465 17.97 26.38 5.16
C ALA A 465 16.91 27.44 5.46
N TYR A 466 15.76 26.99 5.92
CA TYR A 466 14.69 27.86 6.38
C TYR A 466 13.85 27.15 7.45
N LEU A 467 13.24 27.95 8.32
CA LEU A 467 12.26 27.51 9.29
C LEU A 467 10.86 27.80 8.74
N TYR A 468 10.02 26.78 8.66
CA TYR A 468 8.61 26.96 8.36
C TYR A 468 7.82 26.78 9.66
N MET A 469 7.18 27.84 10.12
CA MET A 469 6.43 27.88 11.37
C MET A 469 4.98 27.47 11.14
N GLU A 470 4.40 26.78 12.11
CA GLU A 470 2.97 26.47 12.17
C GLU A 470 2.19 27.63 12.80
N ALA A 471 0.86 27.65 12.61
CA ALA A 471 0.01 28.68 13.22
C ALA A 471 -0.45 28.27 14.63
N THR A 472 0.50 28.17 15.58
CA THR A 472 0.17 27.76 16.96
C THR A 472 -0.35 28.92 17.83
N GLY A 473 -0.16 30.17 17.38
CA GLY A 473 -0.51 31.36 18.16
C GLY A 473 0.39 31.60 19.38
N GLN A 474 1.53 30.91 19.48
CA GLN A 474 2.50 31.07 20.57
C GLN A 474 3.65 31.99 20.16
N ARG A 475 4.38 32.59 21.10
CA ARG A 475 5.62 33.32 20.82
C ARG A 475 6.82 32.40 21.06
N VAL A 476 7.62 32.20 20.03
CA VAL A 476 8.67 31.17 19.99
C VAL A 476 10.05 31.82 19.95
N SER A 477 10.95 31.30 20.78
CA SER A 477 12.39 31.56 20.69
C SER A 477 13.09 30.29 20.22
N CYS A 478 13.89 30.41 19.16
CA CYS A 478 14.60 29.29 18.57
C CYS A 478 16.08 29.63 18.42
N ALA A 479 16.95 28.67 18.69
CA ALA A 479 18.37 28.76 18.42
C ALA A 479 18.83 27.50 17.67
N ILE A 480 19.60 27.73 16.61
CA ILE A 480 20.12 26.72 15.69
C ILE A 480 21.63 26.92 15.58
N SER A 481 22.38 25.83 15.73
CA SER A 481 23.82 25.80 15.50
C SER A 481 24.13 24.69 14.49
N ILE A 482 24.86 25.02 13.43
CA ILE A 482 25.25 24.06 12.39
C ILE A 482 26.75 24.21 12.16
N TYR A 483 27.49 23.10 12.21
CA TYR A 483 28.94 23.06 11.93
C TYR A 483 29.34 21.66 11.45
N GLU A 484 30.52 21.54 10.84
CA GLU A 484 31.04 20.25 10.37
C GLU A 484 31.98 19.63 11.40
N THR A 485 31.82 18.33 11.63
CA THR A 485 32.65 17.56 12.57
C THR A 485 33.90 17.03 11.89
N ASP A 486 34.90 16.64 12.68
CA ASP A 486 36.13 16.00 12.20
C ASP A 486 35.88 14.67 11.47
N GLN A 487 34.69 14.08 11.66
CA GLN A 487 34.25 12.86 10.96
C GLN A 487 33.63 13.14 9.59
N GLY A 488 33.59 14.41 9.16
CA GLY A 488 33.03 14.81 7.87
C GLY A 488 31.50 14.78 7.84
N GLU A 489 30.84 15.04 8.96
CA GLU A 489 29.38 15.15 9.07
C GLU A 489 28.96 16.55 9.48
N THR A 490 27.72 16.95 9.17
CA THR A 490 27.15 18.21 9.67
C THR A 490 26.50 17.97 11.04
N ALA A 491 27.09 18.48 12.11
CA ALA A 491 26.43 18.55 13.41
C ALA A 491 25.40 19.69 13.43
N LEU A 492 24.20 19.37 13.87
CA LEU A 492 23.08 20.29 14.08
C LEU A 492 22.65 20.23 15.53
N ARG A 493 22.54 21.40 16.17
CA ARG A 493 21.84 21.57 17.45
C ARG A 493 20.70 22.55 17.28
N LEU A 494 19.50 22.12 17.64
CA LEU A 494 18.27 22.88 17.63
C LEU A 494 17.72 22.95 19.06
N SER A 495 17.36 24.16 19.51
CA SER A 495 16.62 24.36 20.75
C SER A 495 15.50 25.34 20.55
N CYS A 496 14.33 25.06 21.10
CA CYS A 496 13.15 25.88 20.93
C CYS A 496 12.36 25.98 22.25
N SER A 497 11.92 27.18 22.60
CA SER A 497 11.07 27.46 23.76
C SER A 497 9.90 28.33 23.34
N ALA A 498 8.75 28.16 23.99
CA ALA A 498 7.54 28.93 23.69
C ALA A 498 6.93 29.56 24.94
N ILE A 499 6.38 30.75 24.76
CA ILE A 499 5.51 31.45 25.73
C ILE A 499 4.16 31.73 25.06
N SER A 500 3.09 31.78 25.84
CA SER A 500 1.77 32.18 25.36
C SER A 500 1.73 33.68 25.00
N GLU A 501 0.69 34.12 24.31
CA GLU A 501 0.56 35.54 23.90
C GLU A 501 0.55 36.51 25.09
N ASP A 502 0.02 36.07 26.23
CA ASP A 502 0.01 36.80 27.50
C ASP A 502 1.33 36.72 28.28
N GLY A 503 2.34 36.04 27.75
CA GLY A 503 3.69 35.94 28.30
C GLY A 503 3.90 34.80 29.32
N GLY A 504 2.90 33.95 29.54
CA GLY A 504 3.02 32.75 30.38
C GLY A 504 3.89 31.65 29.73
N PRO A 505 4.52 30.77 30.53
CA PRO A 505 5.24 29.62 29.98
C PRO A 505 4.27 28.58 29.40
N VAL A 506 4.56 28.07 28.20
CA VAL A 506 3.80 26.96 27.61
C VAL A 506 4.26 25.65 28.26
N SER A 507 3.32 24.83 28.75
CA SER A 507 3.62 23.50 29.30
C SER A 507 3.64 22.41 28.22
N GLY A 508 4.48 21.40 28.39
CA GLY A 508 4.60 20.28 27.46
C GLY A 508 5.44 20.58 26.21
N VAL A 509 5.40 19.65 25.25
CA VAL A 509 6.20 19.66 24.02
C VAL A 509 5.23 19.69 22.84
N HIS A 510 5.19 20.82 22.12
CA HIS A 510 4.25 21.06 21.01
C HIS A 510 5.01 21.44 19.75
N LEU A 511 4.60 20.90 18.60
CA LEU A 511 5.22 21.19 17.31
C LEU A 511 4.98 22.66 16.95
N GLN A 512 6.06 23.38 16.69
CA GLN A 512 6.04 24.80 16.30
C GLN A 512 6.36 25.00 14.81
N GLY A 513 6.96 24.01 14.17
CA GLY A 513 7.39 24.13 12.78
C GLY A 513 8.38 23.06 12.36
N TYR A 514 9.00 23.28 11.22
CA TYR A 514 10.01 22.39 10.63
C TYR A 514 11.21 23.19 10.14
N LEU A 515 12.41 22.75 10.53
CA LEU A 515 13.68 23.23 10.00
C LEU A 515 14.01 22.42 8.75
N TYR A 516 13.90 23.04 7.58
CA TYR A 516 14.26 22.43 6.30
C TYR A 516 15.71 22.71 5.97
N LEU A 517 16.45 21.65 5.60
CA LEU A 517 17.87 21.68 5.27
C LEU A 517 18.09 20.98 3.93
N SER A 518 18.82 21.60 2.99
CA SER A 518 19.18 20.97 1.72
C SER A 518 20.69 20.81 1.56
N GLY A 519 21.11 19.70 0.97
CA GLY A 519 22.49 19.52 0.50
C GLY A 519 22.84 20.31 -0.77
N LEU A 520 21.89 21.07 -1.34
CA LEU A 520 22.03 21.77 -2.64
C LEU A 520 22.47 20.84 -3.77
N GLN A 521 21.92 19.64 -3.76
CA GLN A 521 22.10 18.63 -4.78
C GLN A 521 20.76 17.99 -5.11
N GLY A 522 20.69 17.33 -6.27
CA GLY A 522 19.51 16.62 -6.72
C GLY A 522 19.24 15.37 -5.89
N SER A 523 18.94 14.26 -6.55
CA SER A 523 18.70 12.98 -5.88
C SER A 523 19.85 12.60 -4.94
N THR A 524 19.54 12.27 -3.69
CA THR A 524 20.52 12.04 -2.62
C THR A 524 20.02 11.07 -1.57
N VAL A 525 20.95 10.48 -0.81
CA VAL A 525 20.65 9.80 0.44
C VAL A 525 21.03 10.72 1.60
N PHE A 526 20.07 11.03 2.47
CA PHE A 526 20.34 11.67 3.76
C PHE A 526 20.62 10.61 4.81
N ARG A 527 21.70 10.76 5.56
CA ARG A 527 21.98 9.97 6.76
C ARG A 527 21.84 10.88 7.97
N MET A 528 20.87 10.59 8.82
CA MET A 528 20.69 11.25 10.11
C MET A 528 21.14 10.32 11.22
N THR A 529 22.08 10.76 12.04
CA THR A 529 22.56 10.02 13.20
C THR A 529 22.07 10.70 14.47
N MET A 530 21.36 9.94 15.30
CA MET A 530 20.80 10.36 16.57
C MET A 530 21.48 9.64 17.73
N ARG A 531 21.80 10.38 18.78
CA ARG A 531 22.22 9.82 20.08
C ARG A 531 21.08 9.95 21.08
N LYS A 532 20.81 8.88 21.82
CA LYS A 532 19.65 8.82 22.74
C LYS A 532 19.70 9.87 23.85
N ASP A 533 20.90 10.27 24.29
CA ASP A 533 21.12 11.29 25.34
C ASP A 533 21.10 12.73 24.81
N ARG A 534 20.98 12.93 23.50
CA ARG A 534 21.11 14.24 22.83
C ARG A 534 19.81 14.82 22.30
N CYS A 535 18.71 14.09 22.45
CA CYS A 535 17.37 14.53 22.10
C CYS A 535 16.48 14.51 23.34
N VAL A 536 15.82 15.63 23.63
CA VAL A 536 14.90 15.77 24.75
C VAL A 536 13.60 16.39 24.22
N PRO A 537 12.49 15.62 24.13
CA PRO A 537 12.39 14.19 24.42
C PRO A 537 13.13 13.30 23.39
N PRO A 538 13.45 12.02 23.70
CA PRO A 538 14.25 11.16 22.83
C PRO A 538 13.66 10.92 21.43
N ASP A 539 12.35 10.96 21.31
CA ASP A 539 11.58 10.70 20.09
C ASP A 539 11.24 11.98 19.30
N ILE A 540 11.83 13.13 19.66
CA ILE A 540 11.47 14.42 19.07
C ILE A 540 11.62 14.47 17.54
N LEU A 541 12.53 13.68 16.96
CA LEU A 541 12.76 13.65 15.50
C LEU A 541 12.03 12.49 14.78
N SER A 542 11.14 11.78 15.48
CA SER A 542 10.33 10.69 14.91
C SER A 542 9.46 11.12 13.74
N ARG A 543 9.19 12.42 13.59
CA ARG A 543 8.38 13.02 12.51
C ARG A 543 9.21 13.83 11.53
N THR A 544 10.36 13.30 11.11
CA THR A 544 11.13 13.90 10.02
C THR A 544 10.30 13.87 8.73
N VAL A 545 10.30 14.99 8.00
CA VAL A 545 9.56 15.15 6.74
C VAL A 545 10.52 15.43 5.60
N PHE A 546 10.08 15.26 4.36
CA PHE A 546 10.80 15.73 3.19
C PHE A 546 9.97 16.74 2.45
N PHE A 547 10.63 17.75 1.89
CA PHE A 547 10.00 18.77 1.07
C PHE A 547 10.68 18.84 -0.29
N ASP A 548 9.87 18.91 -1.33
CA ASP A 548 10.27 18.87 -2.74
C ASP A 548 9.69 20.04 -3.56
N GLU A 549 9.49 21.20 -2.91
CA GLU A 549 8.96 22.45 -3.47
C GLU A 549 7.43 22.51 -3.68
N TYR A 550 6.72 21.37 -3.66
CA TYR A 550 5.27 21.32 -3.94
C TYR A 550 4.43 20.69 -2.82
N GLY A 551 5.05 20.10 -1.81
CA GLY A 551 4.40 19.52 -0.64
C GLY A 551 5.42 18.97 0.37
N TYR A 552 4.95 18.58 1.55
CA TYR A 552 5.75 17.84 2.52
C TYR A 552 5.18 16.42 2.67
N THR A 553 6.05 15.45 2.85
CA THR A 553 5.68 14.06 3.17
C THR A 553 6.35 13.66 4.46
N VAL A 554 5.57 13.11 5.41
CA VAL A 554 6.13 12.35 6.53
C VAL A 554 6.65 11.06 5.94
N ASP A 555 7.89 10.72 6.27
CA ASP A 555 8.55 9.62 5.61
C ASP A 555 9.41 8.85 6.62
N TYR A 556 9.51 7.55 6.40
CA TYR A 556 10.26 6.66 7.28
C TYR A 556 11.66 6.43 6.72
N ALA A 557 12.58 6.04 7.58
CA ALA A 557 13.93 5.72 7.15
C ALA A 557 13.91 4.46 6.28
N ASP A 558 14.48 4.53 5.09
CA ASP A 558 14.68 3.39 4.20
C ASP A 558 15.63 2.37 4.84
N ARG A 559 16.68 2.82 5.52
CA ARG A 559 17.57 1.93 6.29
C ARG A 559 17.71 2.45 7.72
N LEU A 560 17.68 1.55 8.69
CA LEU A 560 17.88 1.84 10.11
C LEU A 560 19.02 0.98 10.66
N GLU A 561 20.05 1.62 11.21
CA GLU A 561 21.13 0.94 11.94
C GLU A 561 21.07 1.36 13.40
N ARG A 562 21.03 0.39 14.32
CA ARG A 562 20.98 0.64 15.76
C ARG A 562 22.20 0.04 16.45
N ASP A 563 22.82 0.86 17.29
CA ASP A 563 23.80 0.44 18.28
C ASP A 563 23.24 0.78 19.69
N HIS A 564 23.93 0.39 20.75
CA HIS A 564 23.52 0.62 22.13
C HIS A 564 23.20 2.11 22.39
N ASP A 565 24.01 3.03 21.87
CA ASP A 565 23.94 4.47 22.16
C ASP A 565 23.43 5.34 21.00
N MET A 566 23.30 4.77 19.80
CA MET A 566 23.14 5.54 18.56
C MET A 566 22.16 4.87 17.59
N GLU A 567 21.37 5.69 16.90
CA GLU A 567 20.49 5.26 15.81
C GLU A 567 20.82 6.05 14.54
N ARG A 568 20.99 5.36 13.41
CA ARG A 568 21.24 5.98 12.10
C ARG A 568 20.08 5.68 11.16
N HIS A 569 19.52 6.75 10.63
CA HIS A 569 18.39 6.75 9.73
C HIS A 569 18.86 7.18 8.35
N TYR A 570 18.62 6.36 7.33
CA TYR A 570 18.97 6.66 5.95
C TYR A 570 17.70 6.88 5.15
N PHE A 571 17.66 7.97 4.39
CA PHE A 571 16.50 8.36 3.59
C PHE A 571 16.92 8.61 2.15
N VAL A 572 16.37 7.86 1.20
CA VAL A 572 16.68 7.93 -0.23
C VAL A 572 15.66 8.80 -0.94
N ARG A 573 16.09 9.92 -1.53
CA ARG A 573 15.16 10.85 -2.19
C ARG A 573 15.63 11.23 -3.58
N GLU A 574 14.69 11.27 -4.51
CA GLU A 574 14.93 11.75 -5.87
C GLU A 574 14.46 13.19 -6.02
N ALA A 575 15.26 14.03 -6.69
CA ALA A 575 14.82 15.35 -7.08
C ALA A 575 13.83 15.23 -8.26
N ARG A 576 12.74 15.99 -8.23
CA ARG A 576 11.72 15.95 -9.30
C ARG A 576 12.23 16.37 -10.67
N ARG A 577 13.29 17.18 -10.71
CA ARG A 577 13.92 17.68 -11.93
C ARG A 577 15.43 17.55 -11.82
N SER A 578 16.12 17.52 -12.96
CA SER A 578 17.59 17.41 -13.02
C SER A 578 18.33 18.54 -12.30
N ASP A 579 17.68 19.71 -12.16
CA ASP A 579 18.16 20.89 -11.45
C ASP A 579 17.50 21.09 -10.07
N GLY A 580 16.55 20.23 -9.70
CA GLY A 580 15.82 20.31 -8.43
C GLY A 580 16.70 19.96 -7.23
N GLN A 581 16.22 20.32 -6.04
CA GLN A 581 16.86 20.02 -4.77
C GLN A 581 15.90 19.25 -3.87
N VAL A 582 16.45 18.53 -2.89
CA VAL A 582 15.67 17.88 -1.84
C VAL A 582 16.00 18.53 -0.51
N TRP A 583 14.97 18.74 0.32
CA TRP A 583 15.11 19.19 1.70
C TRP A 583 14.68 18.10 2.67
N ILE A 584 15.49 17.89 3.72
CA ILE A 584 15.09 17.16 4.92
C ILE A 584 14.54 18.17 5.93
N GLY A 585 13.31 17.94 6.39
CA GLY A 585 12.59 18.77 7.36
C GLY A 585 12.60 18.12 8.74
N LEU A 586 13.28 18.76 9.68
CA LEU A 586 13.37 18.30 11.06
C LEU A 586 12.33 19.03 11.92
N PRO A 587 11.49 18.31 12.67
CA PRO A 587 10.45 18.95 13.46
C PRO A 587 11.05 19.78 14.60
N VAL A 588 10.48 20.95 14.81
CA VAL A 588 10.86 21.91 15.85
C VAL A 588 9.76 21.96 16.88
N PHE A 589 9.98 21.37 18.06
CA PHE A 589 9.03 21.43 19.16
C PHE A 589 9.45 22.45 20.22
N CYS A 590 8.48 23.08 20.88
CA CYS A 590 8.77 23.92 22.04
C CYS A 590 9.21 23.08 23.25
N ASN A 591 9.98 23.71 24.13
CA ASN A 591 10.56 23.12 25.35
C ASN A 591 11.41 21.89 25.08
N ALA A 592 12.12 21.91 23.95
CA ALA A 592 12.84 20.76 23.48
C ALA A 592 14.19 21.10 22.84
N ILE A 593 15.08 20.11 22.87
CA ILE A 593 16.42 20.19 22.31
C ILE A 593 16.66 18.95 21.46
N ALA A 594 17.18 19.14 20.26
CA ALA A 594 17.63 18.07 19.39
C ALA A 594 19.06 18.34 18.94
N GLU A 595 19.97 17.40 19.18
CA GLU A 595 21.33 17.40 18.65
C GLU A 595 21.57 16.12 17.84
N VAL A 596 21.86 16.29 16.55
CA VAL A 596 22.04 15.22 15.55
C VAL A 596 23.19 15.52 14.62
N THR A 597 23.71 14.49 13.94
CA THR A 597 24.57 14.68 12.78
C THR A 597 23.83 14.29 11.50
N LEU A 598 24.09 15.05 10.43
CA LEU A 598 23.49 14.90 9.12
C LEU A 598 24.61 14.75 8.09
N ALA A 599 24.45 13.80 7.18
CA ALA A 599 25.37 13.60 6.07
C ALA A 599 24.60 13.31 4.78
N VAL A 600 25.25 13.52 3.64
CA VAL A 600 24.71 13.22 2.31
C VAL A 600 25.65 12.28 1.55
N GLY A 601 25.09 11.35 0.78
CA GLY A 601 25.84 10.30 0.09
C GLY A 601 24.97 9.47 -0.86
N PRO A 602 25.35 8.22 -1.19
CA PRO A 602 26.50 7.44 -0.71
C PRO A 602 27.75 7.55 -1.60
N ASN A 603 27.77 8.43 -2.61
CA ASN A 603 28.93 8.64 -3.48
C ASN A 603 29.49 10.05 -3.31
N PHE A 604 29.60 10.51 -2.06
CA PHE A 604 30.01 11.87 -1.75
C PHE A 604 31.39 12.19 -2.37
N LYS A 605 31.45 13.34 -3.02
CA LYS A 605 32.67 13.99 -3.50
C LYS A 605 32.57 15.46 -3.13
N SER A 606 33.56 15.94 -2.37
CA SER A 606 33.64 17.35 -1.99
C SER A 606 33.63 18.23 -3.24
N SER A 607 32.82 19.30 -3.20
CA SER A 607 32.74 20.33 -4.23
C SER A 607 33.59 21.56 -3.91
N ARG A 608 34.37 21.49 -2.82
CA ARG A 608 35.27 22.53 -2.36
C ARG A 608 36.64 22.34 -2.98
N ASN A 609 37.25 23.45 -3.40
CA ASN A 609 38.63 23.42 -3.84
C ASN A 609 39.52 23.44 -2.60
N ASP A 610 40.33 22.40 -2.41
CA ASP A 610 41.48 22.44 -1.51
C ASP A 610 42.56 23.29 -2.17
N LEU A 611 42.37 24.61 -2.17
CA LEU A 611 43.49 25.53 -2.36
C LEU A 611 44.18 25.64 -1.00
N VAL A 612 45.17 24.76 -0.81
CA VAL A 612 46.19 24.84 0.24
C VAL A 612 46.78 26.25 0.31
#